data_AF-A0A522S530-F1
#
_entry.id   AF-A0A522S530-F1
#
_cell.length_a   1.000
_cell.length_b   1.000
_cell.length_c   1.000
_cell.angle_alpha   90.00
_cell.angle_beta   90.00
_cell.angle_gamma   90.00
#
_symmetry.space_group_name_H-M   'P 1'
#
loop_
_entity.id
_entity.type
_entity.pdbx_description
1 polymer ?
#
loop_
_entity_poly.entity_id
_entity_poly.type
_entity_poly.pdbx_seq_one_letter_code
_entity_poly.pdbx_strand_id
1 'polypeptide(L)'
;MNTAARLIPLPPHTMQPGLHAGFWLRVAAYLVDGLILAAALALAYFALDGTAESWPWVPRLGWPLLGARPSLWLLMVLVPWVYYAAFEASALQATPGKLVLGLCVVDDYGQRVGFARASGRFFGKIVSGLVLDAGYLVAAWTPRKQALHDLMAGCCVVRRTGLAAWRQAAAAAPAPAALLSPRGGMPGWALALVVLGACAFLLLPFAAMLAALAIPAYQQHVVRGEVAEGAVATARARALVAEYIGQRGALPDDNRALGLPRPDAIQARYVSSVGVMAGKVVVTYGNAADARISGGHVVFSPVGNAARLQWRCSSPDIRTTYLPADCR
;
A
#
# COMPACT_ATOMS: atom_id res chain seq x y z
N MET A 1 -37.62 6.55 33.22
CA MET A 1 -38.00 7.96 33.46
C MET A 1 -36.86 8.83 32.95
N ASN A 2 -37.00 9.38 31.73
CA ASN A 2 -35.98 10.22 31.10
C ASN A 2 -36.06 11.63 31.68
N THR A 3 -35.22 11.94 32.67
CA THR A 3 -34.99 13.32 33.09
C THR A 3 -34.32 14.02 31.92
N ALA A 4 -35.07 14.80 31.15
CA ALA A 4 -34.52 15.59 30.06
C ALA A 4 -33.53 16.60 30.68
N ALA A 5 -32.24 16.29 30.58
CA ALA A 5 -31.17 17.12 31.13
C ALA A 5 -31.20 18.49 30.42
N ARG A 6 -31.00 19.56 31.17
CA ARG A 6 -30.83 20.92 30.62
C ARG A 6 -29.56 20.93 29.78
N LEU A 7 -29.68 21.01 28.46
CA LEU A 7 -28.54 20.99 27.55
C LEU A 7 -28.31 22.39 26.97
N ILE A 8 -27.34 23.11 27.55
CA ILE A 8 -26.85 24.39 27.05
C ILE A 8 -25.64 24.09 26.14
N PRO A 9 -25.65 24.51 24.87
CA PRO A 9 -24.52 24.27 23.97
C PRO A 9 -23.30 25.08 24.42
N LEU A 10 -22.11 24.53 24.17
CA LEU A 10 -20.85 25.21 24.44
C LEU A 10 -20.74 26.48 23.57
N PRO A 11 -20.38 27.64 24.16
CA PRO A 11 -20.26 28.88 23.44
C PRO A 11 -19.07 28.85 22.47
N PRO A 12 -19.05 29.72 21.45
CA PRO A 12 -17.89 29.91 20.60
C PRO A 12 -16.71 30.48 21.40
N HIS A 13 -15.48 30.23 20.93
CA HIS A 13 -14.24 30.69 21.54
C HIS A 13 -14.17 32.22 21.68
N THR A 14 -14.86 32.97 20.81
CA THR A 14 -14.94 34.44 20.89
C THR A 14 -15.70 34.93 22.12
N MET A 15 -16.68 34.16 22.61
CA MET A 15 -17.45 34.51 23.81
C MET A 15 -16.78 34.03 25.10
N GLN A 16 -16.05 32.91 25.07
CA GLN A 16 -15.29 32.40 26.22
C GLN A 16 -13.86 32.02 25.81
N PRO A 17 -12.95 33.00 25.78
CA PRO A 17 -11.53 32.76 25.59
C PRO A 17 -11.00 31.80 26.66
N GLY A 18 -10.32 30.73 26.25
CA GLY A 18 -9.75 29.74 27.16
C GLY A 18 -10.62 28.50 27.43
N LEU A 19 -11.89 28.47 26.99
CA LEU A 19 -12.70 27.24 27.04
C LEU A 19 -12.16 26.19 26.06
N HIS A 20 -12.00 26.57 24.79
CA HIS A 20 -11.58 25.64 23.72
C HIS A 20 -10.06 25.51 23.63
N ALA A 21 -9.58 24.28 23.45
CA ALA A 21 -8.16 24.01 23.26
C ALA A 21 -7.68 24.47 21.88
N GLY A 22 -6.58 25.23 21.85
CA GLY A 22 -5.93 25.66 20.61
C GLY A 22 -5.27 24.50 19.84
N PHE A 23 -4.93 24.76 18.59
CA PHE A 23 -4.30 23.77 17.69
C PHE A 23 -3.01 23.18 18.29
N TRP A 24 -2.05 24.02 18.70
CA TRP A 24 -0.75 23.56 19.20
C TRP A 24 -0.82 22.72 20.47
N LEU A 25 -1.78 22.99 21.37
CA LEU A 25 -2.00 22.15 22.55
C LEU A 25 -2.50 20.75 22.17
N ARG A 26 -3.26 20.63 21.09
CA ARG A 26 -3.72 19.33 20.58
C ARG A 26 -2.57 18.59 19.91
N VAL A 27 -1.69 19.28 19.19
CA VAL A 27 -0.46 18.71 18.60
C VAL A 27 0.44 18.19 19.71
N ALA A 28 0.71 19.00 20.75
CA ALA A 28 1.51 18.57 21.89
C ALA A 28 0.89 17.35 22.60
N ALA A 29 -0.43 17.33 22.81
CA ALA A 29 -1.11 16.16 23.39
C ALA A 29 -0.91 14.90 22.52
N TYR A 30 -1.06 15.04 21.21
CA TYR A 30 -0.89 13.96 20.25
C TYR A 30 0.55 13.43 20.21
N LEU A 31 1.55 14.29 20.33
CA LEU A 31 2.96 13.88 20.42
C LEU A 31 3.24 13.07 21.69
N VAL A 32 2.71 13.50 22.84
CA VAL A 32 2.85 12.76 24.10
C VAL A 32 2.14 11.39 24.02
N ASP A 33 0.89 11.36 23.53
CA ASP A 33 0.17 10.10 23.31
C ASP A 33 0.91 9.20 22.32
N GLY A 34 1.52 9.78 21.28
CA GLY A 34 2.32 9.08 20.28
C GLY A 34 3.57 8.43 20.87
N LEU A 35 4.29 9.11 21.75
CA LEU A 35 5.45 8.54 22.46
C LEU A 35 5.04 7.38 23.37
N ILE A 36 3.94 7.53 24.10
CA ILE A 36 3.41 6.48 24.98
C ILE A 36 3.02 5.24 24.16
N LEU A 37 2.26 5.44 23.08
CA LEU A 37 1.85 4.34 22.20
C LEU A 37 3.04 3.70 21.48
N ALA A 38 4.01 4.49 21.02
CA ALA A 38 5.22 3.97 20.36
C ALA A 38 6.05 3.11 21.32
N ALA A 39 6.25 3.57 22.56
CA ALA A 39 6.96 2.79 23.57
C ALA A 39 6.21 1.49 23.93
N ALA A 40 4.89 1.57 24.12
CA ALA A 40 4.06 0.40 24.43
C ALA A 40 4.07 -0.63 23.31
N LEU A 41 3.93 -0.19 22.05
CA LEU A 41 3.96 -1.05 20.88
C LEU A 41 5.36 -1.63 20.63
N ALA A 42 6.43 -0.85 20.84
CA ALA A 42 7.80 -1.34 20.73
C ALA A 42 8.11 -2.41 21.78
N LEU A 43 7.65 -2.23 23.02
CA LEU A 43 7.78 -3.23 24.08
C LEU A 43 6.97 -4.49 23.77
N ALA A 44 5.72 -4.35 23.33
CA ALA A 44 4.89 -5.49 22.93
C ALA A 44 5.53 -6.24 21.76
N TYR A 45 6.08 -5.53 20.77
CA TYR A 45 6.80 -6.11 19.66
C TYR A 45 8.02 -6.91 20.14
N PHE A 46 8.86 -6.32 20.98
CA PHE A 46 10.04 -6.99 21.57
C PHE A 46 9.65 -8.25 22.34
N ALA A 47 8.58 -8.19 23.14
CA ALA A 47 8.10 -9.31 23.93
C ALA A 47 7.52 -10.46 23.07
N LEU A 48 6.94 -10.16 21.91
CA LEU A 48 6.32 -11.15 21.03
C LEU A 48 7.31 -11.77 20.03
N ASP A 49 8.30 -11.01 19.53
CA ASP A 49 9.23 -11.46 18.48
C ASP A 49 10.60 -11.94 19.01
N GLY A 50 10.92 -11.68 20.28
CA GLY A 50 11.97 -12.40 21.03
C GLY A 50 13.43 -12.22 20.58
N THR A 51 13.76 -11.58 19.46
CA THR A 51 15.16 -11.32 19.06
C THR A 51 15.35 -9.93 18.44
N ALA A 52 16.46 -9.30 18.79
CA ALA A 52 16.89 -7.97 18.35
C ALA A 52 17.39 -7.90 16.89
N GLU A 53 17.16 -8.94 16.06
CA GLU A 53 17.59 -8.98 14.65
C GLU A 53 16.68 -8.19 13.70
N SER A 54 15.59 -7.59 14.20
CA SER A 54 14.61 -6.83 13.40
C SER A 54 14.66 -5.30 13.60
N TRP A 55 15.67 -4.74 14.29
CA TRP A 55 15.80 -3.28 14.43
C TRP A 55 16.42 -2.61 13.18
N PRO A 56 15.70 -1.72 12.44
CA PRO A 56 16.11 -1.24 11.13
C PRO A 56 16.55 0.23 11.15
N TRP A 57 17.75 0.52 11.65
CA TRP A 57 18.49 1.69 11.12
C TRP A 57 19.13 1.38 9.75
N VAL A 58 18.85 0.19 9.17
CA VAL A 58 19.24 -0.26 7.83
C VAL A 58 18.13 0.04 6.81
N PRO A 59 18.39 0.81 5.73
CA PRO A 59 17.45 0.94 4.63
C PRO A 59 17.34 -0.41 3.90
N ARG A 60 16.15 -1.02 3.88
CA ARG A 60 15.84 -2.17 3.00
C ARG A 60 14.66 -1.82 2.12
N LEU A 61 14.96 -1.42 0.89
CA LEU A 61 14.07 -0.95 -0.18
C LEU A 61 12.98 -1.95 -0.65
N GLY A 62 12.48 -2.85 0.22
CA GLY A 62 11.56 -3.92 -0.18
C GLY A 62 10.71 -4.57 0.92
N TRP A 63 10.79 -4.14 2.17
CA TRP A 63 9.97 -4.68 3.27
C TRP A 63 8.45 -4.36 3.23
N PRO A 64 7.94 -3.29 2.58
CA PRO A 64 6.50 -2.99 2.65
C PRO A 64 5.58 -3.89 1.82
N LEU A 65 6.08 -4.76 0.92
CA LEU A 65 5.22 -5.38 -0.09
C LEU A 65 4.91 -6.87 0.09
N LEU A 66 5.74 -7.67 0.79
CA LEU A 66 5.51 -9.13 0.87
C LEU A 66 5.87 -9.82 2.21
N GLY A 67 6.43 -9.11 3.20
CA GLY A 67 7.02 -9.75 4.40
C GLY A 67 6.40 -9.43 5.75
N ALA A 68 5.53 -8.43 5.86
CA ALA A 68 4.94 -8.05 7.13
C ALA A 68 3.86 -9.06 7.55
N ARG A 69 4.08 -9.77 8.66
CA ARG A 69 3.06 -10.60 9.31
C ARG A 69 1.75 -9.79 9.41
N PRO A 70 0.64 -10.22 8.78
CA PRO A 70 -0.61 -9.46 8.75
C PRO A 70 -1.17 -9.18 10.16
N SER A 71 -0.80 -9.99 11.16
CA SER A 71 -1.12 -9.75 12.58
C SER A 71 -0.59 -8.44 13.14
N LEU A 72 0.55 -7.91 12.64
CA LEU A 72 1.13 -6.65 13.13
C LEU A 72 0.41 -5.42 12.57
N TRP A 73 -0.10 -5.49 11.33
CA TRP A 73 -0.87 -4.41 10.73
C TRP A 73 -2.18 -4.15 11.47
N LEU A 74 -2.86 -5.22 11.88
CA LEU A 74 -4.09 -5.10 12.66
C LEU A 74 -3.83 -4.43 14.02
N LEU A 75 -2.71 -4.74 14.68
CA LEU A 75 -2.33 -4.14 15.96
C LEU A 75 -2.09 -2.63 15.85
N MET A 76 -1.50 -2.15 14.75
CA MET A 76 -1.24 -0.72 14.52
C MET A 76 -2.51 0.13 14.40
N VAL A 77 -3.65 -0.47 14.04
CA VAL A 77 -4.94 0.22 14.00
C VAL A 77 -5.73 -0.04 15.28
N LEU A 78 -5.80 -1.30 15.70
CA LEU A 78 -6.62 -1.75 16.82
C LEU A 78 -6.15 -1.14 18.15
N VAL A 79 -4.85 -1.15 18.43
CA VAL A 79 -4.32 -0.68 19.71
C VAL A 79 -4.53 0.84 19.87
N PRO A 80 -4.14 1.70 18.91
CA PRO A 80 -4.46 3.12 19.01
C PRO A 80 -5.96 3.41 19.04
N TRP A 81 -6.77 2.67 18.27
CA TRP A 81 -8.22 2.85 18.30
C TRP A 81 -8.78 2.61 19.70
N VAL A 82 -8.51 1.45 20.29
CA VAL A 82 -8.99 1.09 21.62
C VAL A 82 -8.44 2.07 22.65
N TYR A 83 -7.16 2.45 22.57
CA TYR A 83 -6.55 3.46 23.44
C TYR A 83 -7.32 4.79 23.41
N TYR A 84 -7.45 5.41 22.24
CA TYR A 84 -8.13 6.72 22.14
C TYR A 84 -9.61 6.61 22.51
N ALA A 85 -10.32 5.60 22.00
CA ALA A 85 -11.75 5.46 22.24
C ALA A 85 -12.07 5.15 23.72
N ALA A 86 -11.31 4.26 24.36
CA ALA A 86 -11.52 3.91 25.76
C ALA A 86 -11.19 5.08 26.69
N PHE A 87 -10.03 5.73 26.54
CA PHE A 87 -9.65 6.84 27.40
C PHE A 87 -10.57 8.05 27.24
N GLU A 88 -10.96 8.40 26.01
CA GLU A 88 -11.86 9.54 25.77
C GLU A 88 -13.30 9.28 26.23
N ALA A 89 -13.76 8.02 26.22
CA ALA A 89 -15.08 7.64 26.73
C ALA A 89 -15.12 7.41 28.26
N SER A 90 -13.96 7.19 28.87
CA SER A 90 -13.84 6.95 30.32
C SER A 90 -14.18 8.18 31.16
N ALA A 91 -14.27 8.00 32.48
CA ALA A 91 -14.42 9.12 33.43
C ALA A 91 -13.32 10.17 33.32
N LEU A 92 -12.14 9.80 32.80
CA LEU A 92 -11.06 10.74 32.53
C LEU A 92 -11.40 11.67 31.36
N GLN A 93 -12.26 11.28 30.41
CA GLN A 93 -12.61 12.10 29.23
C GLN A 93 -11.40 12.57 28.41
N ALA A 94 -10.25 11.93 28.55
CA ALA A 94 -8.98 12.41 28.03
C ALA A 94 -7.98 11.27 28.00
N THR A 95 -7.14 11.28 26.96
CA THR A 95 -5.94 10.45 26.91
C THR A 95 -4.86 10.97 27.87
N PRO A 96 -3.92 10.13 28.31
CA PRO A 96 -2.76 10.55 29.10
C PRO A 96 -2.08 11.85 28.63
N GLY A 97 -1.79 12.01 27.34
CA GLY A 97 -1.19 13.23 26.79
C GLY A 97 -2.10 14.45 26.91
N LYS A 98 -3.42 14.27 26.71
CA LYS A 98 -4.41 15.33 26.95
C LYS A 98 -4.54 15.68 28.43
N LEU A 99 -4.44 14.69 29.32
CA LEU A 99 -4.51 14.88 30.77
C LEU A 99 -3.36 15.77 31.27
N VAL A 100 -2.13 15.48 30.84
CA VAL A 100 -0.94 16.26 31.20
C VAL A 100 -1.08 17.73 30.81
N LEU A 101 -1.75 18.02 29.69
CA LEU A 101 -1.99 19.39 29.22
C LEU A 101 -3.31 20.01 29.74
N GLY A 102 -3.99 19.34 30.68
CA GLY A 102 -5.24 19.84 31.28
C GLY A 102 -6.43 19.90 30.31
N LEU A 103 -6.42 19.05 29.27
CA LEU A 103 -7.46 18.98 28.25
C LEU A 103 -8.44 17.84 28.53
N CYS A 104 -9.65 17.97 27.99
CA CYS A 104 -10.61 16.89 27.94
C CYS A 104 -11.51 16.99 26.70
N VAL A 105 -12.20 15.89 26.42
CA VAL A 105 -13.08 15.68 25.28
C VAL A 105 -14.51 15.61 25.79
N VAL A 106 -15.33 16.46 25.22
CA VAL A 106 -16.75 16.58 25.56
C VAL A 106 -17.58 16.60 24.29
N ASP A 107 -18.89 16.40 24.43
CA ASP A 107 -19.81 16.69 23.34
C ASP A 107 -20.09 18.19 23.20
N ASP A 108 -20.99 18.55 22.29
CA ASP A 108 -21.41 19.93 22.04
C ASP A 108 -22.01 20.65 23.27
N TYR A 109 -22.35 19.91 24.34
CA TYR A 109 -23.01 20.40 25.55
C TYR A 109 -22.12 20.27 26.79
N GLY A 110 -20.83 19.96 26.59
CA GLY A 110 -19.88 19.80 27.69
C GLY A 110 -20.06 18.49 28.47
N GLN A 111 -20.82 17.52 27.97
CA GLN A 111 -21.02 16.21 28.59
C GLN A 111 -19.98 15.19 28.14
N ARG A 112 -19.88 14.08 28.88
CA ARG A 112 -18.97 12.98 28.54
C ARG A 112 -19.42 12.26 27.27
N VAL A 113 -18.46 11.98 26.39
CA VAL A 113 -18.70 11.21 25.16
C VAL A 113 -18.77 9.71 25.46
N GLY A 114 -19.66 8.99 24.77
CA GLY A 114 -19.71 7.53 24.83
C GLY A 114 -18.69 6.86 23.90
N PHE A 115 -18.45 5.57 24.10
CA PHE A 115 -17.46 4.79 23.33
C PHE A 115 -17.71 4.79 21.82
N ALA A 116 -18.97 4.70 21.38
CA ALA A 116 -19.33 4.74 19.96
C ALA A 116 -18.95 6.09 19.32
N ARG A 117 -19.23 7.20 20.02
CA ARG A 117 -18.87 8.55 19.56
C ARG A 117 -17.36 8.76 19.56
N ALA A 118 -16.66 8.29 20.59
CA ALA A 118 -15.19 8.33 20.65
C ALA A 118 -14.53 7.48 19.55
N SER A 119 -15.11 6.32 19.21
CA SER A 119 -14.66 5.47 18.10
C SER A 119 -14.86 6.17 16.75
N GLY A 120 -16.04 6.76 16.52
CA GLY A 120 -16.30 7.56 15.32
C GLY A 120 -15.33 8.73 15.19
N ARG A 121 -15.00 9.38 16.31
CA ARG A 121 -13.96 10.40 16.32
C ARG A 121 -12.58 9.85 15.92
N PHE A 122 -12.20 8.66 16.39
CA PHE A 122 -10.92 8.02 16.02
C PHE A 122 -10.86 7.71 14.52
N PHE A 123 -11.86 7.04 13.95
CA PHE A 123 -11.87 6.76 12.51
C PHE A 123 -11.97 8.04 11.67
N GLY A 124 -12.64 9.07 12.17
CA GLY A 124 -12.62 10.39 11.54
C GLY A 124 -11.23 11.03 11.46
N LYS A 125 -10.31 10.71 12.38
CA LYS A 125 -8.91 11.16 12.30
C LYS A 125 -8.18 10.54 11.10
N ILE A 126 -8.52 9.31 10.71
CA ILE A 126 -8.00 8.68 9.50
C ILE A 126 -8.40 9.51 8.28
N VAL A 127 -9.68 9.88 8.17
CA VAL A 127 -10.15 10.78 7.11
C VAL A 127 -9.40 12.12 7.15
N SER A 128 -9.21 12.69 8.33
CA SER A 128 -8.48 13.95 8.48
C SER A 128 -7.03 13.86 7.98
N GLY A 129 -6.36 12.71 8.17
CA GLY A 129 -5.01 12.46 7.66
C GLY A 129 -4.96 12.15 6.17
N LEU A 130 -5.96 11.43 5.63
CA LEU A 130 -6.08 11.13 4.19
C LEU A 130 -6.21 12.41 3.35
N VAL A 131 -6.84 13.46 3.88
CA VAL A 131 -6.90 14.78 3.23
C VAL A 131 -5.64 15.61 3.56
N LEU A 132 -4.45 15.00 3.44
CA LEU A 132 -3.14 15.63 3.66
C LEU A 132 -3.03 16.41 4.98
N ASP A 133 -3.58 15.86 6.05
CA ASP A 133 -3.70 16.49 7.37
C ASP A 133 -4.45 17.84 7.42
N ALA A 134 -5.02 18.31 6.30
CA ALA A 134 -5.79 19.55 6.24
C ALA A 134 -7.03 19.48 7.15
N GLY A 135 -7.59 18.28 7.36
CA GLY A 135 -8.71 18.07 8.28
C GLY A 135 -8.41 18.44 9.74
N TYR A 136 -7.13 18.40 10.15
CA TYR A 136 -6.71 18.87 11.48
C TYR A 136 -6.62 20.39 11.54
N LEU A 137 -6.18 21.03 10.46
CA LEU A 137 -6.00 22.48 10.37
C LEU A 137 -7.34 23.24 10.48
N VAL A 138 -8.46 22.63 10.08
CA VAL A 138 -9.82 23.20 10.23
C VAL A 138 -10.09 23.71 11.65
N ALA A 139 -9.47 23.12 12.67
CA ALA A 139 -9.56 23.58 14.06
C ALA A 139 -9.05 25.02 14.29
N ALA A 140 -8.25 25.59 13.39
CA ALA A 140 -7.78 26.97 13.46
C ALA A 140 -8.87 27.99 13.11
N TRP A 141 -9.85 27.61 12.27
CA TRP A 141 -10.87 28.53 11.72
C TRP A 141 -12.28 28.28 12.27
N THR A 142 -12.54 27.16 12.93
CA THR A 142 -13.89 26.89 13.46
C THR A 142 -14.18 27.67 14.74
N PRO A 143 -15.44 28.13 14.95
CA PRO A 143 -15.80 28.94 16.13
C PRO A 143 -15.53 28.26 17.47
N ARG A 144 -15.59 26.92 17.52
CA ARG A 144 -15.32 26.10 18.71
C ARG A 144 -13.98 25.35 18.62
N LYS A 145 -13.11 25.73 17.68
CA LYS A 145 -11.81 25.11 17.41
C LYS A 145 -11.88 23.59 17.19
N GLN A 146 -12.95 23.10 16.55
CA GLN A 146 -13.17 21.70 16.20
C GLN A 146 -12.43 21.34 14.90
N ALA A 147 -11.72 20.22 14.91
CA ALA A 147 -11.17 19.61 13.68
C ALA A 147 -12.26 18.88 12.87
N LEU A 148 -11.95 18.44 11.65
CA LEU A 148 -12.92 17.70 10.82
C LEU A 148 -13.49 16.47 11.53
N HIS A 149 -12.64 15.68 12.17
CA HIS A 149 -13.05 14.51 12.96
C HIS A 149 -13.87 14.84 14.20
N ASP A 150 -13.69 16.04 14.76
CA ASP A 150 -14.51 16.54 15.86
C ASP A 150 -15.90 16.94 15.38
N LEU A 151 -16.00 17.58 14.21
CA LEU A 151 -17.27 17.93 13.58
C LEU A 151 -18.07 16.69 13.18
N MET A 152 -17.42 15.68 12.58
CA MET A 152 -18.08 14.42 12.20
C MET A 152 -18.62 13.67 13.44
N ALA A 153 -17.88 13.68 14.55
CA ALA A 153 -18.26 12.98 15.76
C ALA A 153 -19.14 13.79 16.72
N GLY A 154 -19.29 15.10 16.52
CA GLY A 154 -19.99 15.98 17.49
C GLY A 154 -19.21 16.12 18.81
N CYS A 155 -17.89 16.24 18.72
CA CYS A 155 -16.98 16.34 19.86
C CYS A 155 -16.31 17.72 19.90
N CYS A 156 -15.95 18.19 21.09
CA CYS A 156 -15.12 19.36 21.31
C CYS A 156 -13.95 19.00 22.25
N VAL A 157 -12.77 19.59 22.01
CA VAL A 157 -11.66 19.54 22.98
C VAL A 157 -11.58 20.87 23.71
N VAL A 158 -11.74 20.78 25.02
CA VAL A 158 -11.80 21.92 25.91
C VAL A 158 -10.72 21.82 26.98
N ARG A 159 -10.37 22.95 27.58
CA ARG A 159 -9.54 22.98 28.79
C ARG A 159 -10.42 22.66 29.98
N ARG A 160 -9.93 21.85 30.93
CA ARG A 160 -10.69 21.47 32.12
C ARG A 160 -11.08 22.67 32.98
N THR A 161 -10.16 23.61 33.16
CA THR A 161 -10.38 24.85 33.91
C THR A 161 -11.47 25.70 33.26
N GLY A 162 -11.40 25.90 31.95
CA GLY A 162 -12.42 26.62 31.18
C GLY A 162 -13.79 25.93 31.22
N LEU A 163 -13.82 24.60 31.10
CA LEU A 163 -15.05 23.82 31.20
C LEU A 163 -15.69 23.92 32.59
N ALA A 164 -14.90 23.87 33.66
CA ALA A 164 -15.39 24.03 35.03
C ALA A 164 -16.00 25.41 35.25
N ALA A 165 -15.31 26.48 34.81
CA ALA A 165 -15.81 27.85 34.88
C ALA A 165 -17.12 28.00 34.07
N TRP A 166 -17.17 27.44 32.86
CA TRP A 166 -18.39 27.45 32.04
C TRP A 166 -19.54 26.71 32.72
N ARG A 167 -19.31 25.53 33.29
CA ARG A 167 -20.35 24.75 34.00
C ARG A 167 -20.92 25.51 35.19
N GLN A 168 -20.08 26.21 35.96
CA GLN A 168 -20.51 27.05 37.08
C GLN A 168 -21.38 28.21 36.59
N ALA A 169 -20.93 28.93 35.55
CA ALA A 169 -21.70 30.02 34.94
C ALA A 169 -23.03 29.53 34.34
N ALA A 170 -23.03 28.37 33.68
CA ALA A 170 -24.22 27.75 33.10
C ALA A 170 -25.22 27.30 34.17
N ALA A 171 -24.75 26.87 35.36
CA ALA A 171 -25.61 26.54 36.48
C ALA A 171 -26.27 27.77 37.13
N ALA A 172 -25.59 28.92 37.11
CA ALA A 172 -26.07 30.18 37.66
C ALA A 172 -27.00 30.96 36.71
N ALA A 173 -27.01 30.63 35.41
CA ALA A 173 -27.84 31.32 34.42
C ALA A 173 -29.34 31.01 34.61
N PRO A 174 -30.24 31.99 34.43
CA PRO A 174 -31.69 31.75 34.44
C PRO A 174 -32.07 30.77 33.32
N ALA A 175 -33.02 29.89 33.61
CA ALA A 175 -33.32 28.72 32.79
C ALA A 175 -33.66 29.10 31.32
N PRO A 176 -32.92 28.61 30.31
CA PRO A 176 -33.32 28.76 28.92
C PRO A 176 -34.54 27.86 28.61
N ALA A 177 -35.46 28.38 27.80
CA ALA A 177 -36.78 27.82 27.53
C ALA A 177 -36.82 26.53 26.67
N ALA A 178 -35.69 25.94 26.28
CA ALA A 178 -35.66 24.85 25.29
C ALA A 178 -34.98 23.58 25.80
N LEU A 179 -35.74 22.49 25.87
CA LEU A 179 -35.22 21.12 25.95
C LEU A 179 -34.64 20.74 24.59
N LEU A 180 -33.35 21.03 24.38
CA LEU A 180 -32.65 20.55 23.18
C LEU A 180 -32.31 19.07 23.36
N SER A 181 -32.56 18.26 22.34
CA SER A 181 -31.99 16.92 22.24
C SER A 181 -30.51 17.03 21.85
N PRO A 182 -29.61 16.19 22.42
CA PRO A 182 -28.22 16.24 22.02
C PRO A 182 -28.09 15.91 20.53
N ARG A 183 -27.45 16.78 19.75
CA ARG A 183 -27.07 16.44 18.38
C ARG A 183 -26.18 15.19 18.39
N GLY A 184 -26.60 14.17 17.64
CA GLY A 184 -25.79 13.01 17.32
C GLY A 184 -24.75 13.38 16.27
N GLY A 185 -23.49 13.02 16.47
CA GLY A 185 -22.53 12.94 15.35
C GLY A 185 -23.01 11.93 14.30
N MET A 186 -22.33 11.88 13.16
CA MET A 186 -22.67 10.95 12.08
C MET A 186 -22.78 9.51 12.61
N PRO A 187 -23.80 8.72 12.20
CA PRO A 187 -23.89 7.33 12.61
C PRO A 187 -22.67 6.57 12.10
N GLY A 188 -22.20 5.57 12.86
CA GLY A 188 -20.93 4.89 12.58
C GLY A 188 -20.83 4.30 11.16
N TRP A 189 -21.94 3.82 10.59
CA TRP A 189 -21.98 3.33 9.21
C TRP A 189 -21.74 4.44 8.17
N ALA A 190 -22.24 5.66 8.41
CA ALA A 190 -22.04 6.78 7.50
C ALA A 190 -20.58 7.22 7.51
N LEU A 191 -19.96 7.23 8.69
CA LEU A 191 -18.53 7.49 8.80
C LEU A 191 -17.70 6.40 8.10
N ALA A 192 -18.08 5.12 8.23
CA ALA A 192 -17.41 4.03 7.54
C ALA A 192 -17.45 4.20 6.01
N LEU A 193 -18.59 4.64 5.45
CA LEU A 193 -18.69 4.97 4.02
C LEU A 193 -17.80 6.13 3.61
N VAL A 194 -17.71 7.18 4.43
CA VAL A 194 -16.79 8.31 4.18
C VAL A 194 -15.32 7.84 4.18
N VAL A 195 -14.95 6.99 5.15
CA VAL A 195 -13.59 6.43 5.23
C VAL A 195 -13.31 5.56 4.01
N LEU A 196 -14.21 4.63 3.67
CA LEU A 196 -14.05 3.74 2.50
C LEU A 196 -13.97 4.53 1.19
N GLY A 197 -14.82 5.54 1.03
CA GLY A 197 -14.82 6.42 -0.14
C GLY A 197 -13.52 7.22 -0.26
N ALA A 198 -13.02 7.80 0.83
CA ALA A 198 -11.75 8.51 0.85
C ALA A 198 -10.56 7.60 0.55
N CYS A 199 -10.53 6.39 1.13
CA CYS A 199 -9.51 5.38 0.83
C CYS A 199 -9.54 4.98 -0.65
N ALA A 200 -10.72 4.69 -1.20
CA ALA A 200 -10.86 4.29 -2.60
C ALA A 200 -10.40 5.41 -3.55
N PHE A 201 -10.80 6.66 -3.30
CA PHE A 201 -10.44 7.81 -4.12
C PHE A 201 -8.92 8.03 -4.20
N LEU A 202 -8.19 7.78 -3.11
CA LEU A 202 -6.74 7.98 -3.05
C LEU A 202 -5.94 6.76 -3.51
N LEU A 203 -6.37 5.54 -3.15
CA LEU A 203 -5.60 4.32 -3.40
C LEU A 203 -5.79 3.76 -4.80
N LEU A 204 -6.99 3.88 -5.39
CA LEU A 204 -7.27 3.32 -6.72
C LEU A 204 -6.44 3.96 -7.84
N PRO A 205 -6.29 5.29 -7.94
CA PRO A 205 -5.47 5.90 -8.99
C PRO A 205 -3.99 5.53 -8.85
N PHE A 206 -3.50 5.46 -7.60
CA PHE A 206 -2.12 5.06 -7.34
C PHE A 206 -1.87 3.60 -7.75
N ALA A 207 -2.77 2.69 -7.38
CA ALA A 207 -2.70 1.29 -7.80
C ALA A 207 -2.77 1.15 -9.33
N ALA A 208 -3.64 1.91 -10.00
CA ALA A 208 -3.75 1.92 -11.46
C ALA A 208 -2.45 2.43 -12.13
N MET A 209 -1.83 3.48 -11.59
CA MET A 209 -0.54 3.99 -12.06
C MET A 209 0.56 2.93 -11.93
N LEU A 210 0.68 2.29 -10.76
CA LEU A 210 1.67 1.23 -10.56
C LEU A 210 1.44 0.04 -11.51
N ALA A 211 0.19 -0.37 -11.71
CA ALA A 211 -0.16 -1.43 -12.65
C ALA A 211 0.22 -1.06 -14.09
N ALA A 212 -0.05 0.17 -14.51
CA ALA A 212 0.33 0.68 -15.83
C ALA A 212 1.85 0.63 -16.08
N LEU A 213 2.66 0.82 -15.03
CA LEU A 213 4.13 0.71 -15.10
C LEU A 213 4.61 -0.75 -15.06
N ALA A 214 3.98 -1.60 -14.26
CA ALA A 214 4.43 -2.97 -14.02
C ALA A 214 4.08 -3.93 -15.18
N ILE A 215 2.91 -3.75 -15.82
CA ILE A 215 2.42 -4.66 -16.87
C ILE A 215 3.40 -4.75 -18.07
N PRO A 216 3.88 -3.64 -18.66
CA PRO A 216 4.79 -3.71 -19.80
C PRO A 216 6.12 -4.39 -19.47
N ALA A 217 6.64 -4.16 -18.26
CA ALA A 217 7.88 -4.80 -17.81
C ALA A 217 7.70 -6.33 -17.69
N TYR A 218 6.59 -6.78 -17.11
CA TYR A 218 6.31 -8.22 -16.97
C TYR A 218 6.18 -8.92 -18.32
N GLN A 219 5.51 -8.29 -19.29
CA GLN A 219 5.36 -8.85 -20.64
C GLN A 219 6.71 -9.10 -21.32
N GLN A 220 7.72 -8.25 -21.11
CA GLN A 220 9.06 -8.48 -21.69
C GLN A 220 9.73 -9.74 -21.14
N HIS A 221 9.49 -10.08 -19.88
CA HIS A 221 10.04 -11.30 -19.27
C HIS A 221 9.37 -12.56 -19.82
N VAL A 222 8.05 -12.53 -20.04
CA VAL A 222 7.31 -13.64 -20.64
C VAL A 222 7.81 -13.91 -22.05
N VAL A 223 7.90 -12.88 -22.89
CA VAL A 223 8.38 -13.01 -24.29
C VAL A 223 9.82 -13.52 -24.35
N ARG A 224 10.72 -13.08 -23.44
CA ARG A 224 12.08 -13.65 -23.34
C ARG A 224 12.06 -15.15 -23.01
N GLY A 225 11.10 -15.59 -22.19
CA GLY A 225 10.89 -17.00 -21.89
C GLY A 225 10.51 -17.82 -23.12
N GLU A 226 9.61 -17.28 -23.97
CA GLU A 226 9.23 -17.91 -25.24
C GLU A 226 10.44 -18.10 -26.17
N VAL A 227 11.30 -17.08 -26.27
CA VAL A 227 12.56 -17.16 -27.05
C VAL A 227 13.53 -18.19 -26.45
N ALA A 228 13.63 -18.27 -25.13
CA ALA A 228 14.48 -19.27 -24.48
C ALA A 228 14.00 -20.71 -24.72
N GLU A 229 12.68 -20.93 -24.80
CA GLU A 229 12.12 -22.25 -25.14
C GLU A 229 12.51 -22.68 -26.57
N GLY A 230 12.54 -21.73 -27.51
CA GLY A 230 13.03 -21.99 -28.87
C GLY A 230 14.50 -22.44 -28.90
N ALA A 231 15.34 -21.91 -28.01
CA ALA A 231 16.72 -22.36 -27.86
C ALA A 231 16.82 -23.83 -27.43
N VAL A 232 15.89 -24.30 -26.59
CA VAL A 232 15.82 -25.71 -26.16
C VAL A 232 15.41 -26.61 -27.32
N ALA A 233 14.47 -26.19 -28.16
CA ALA A 233 14.02 -26.95 -29.34
C ALA A 233 15.17 -27.24 -30.34
N THR A 234 16.21 -26.40 -30.37
CA THR A 234 17.38 -26.61 -31.26
C THR A 234 18.42 -27.58 -30.73
N ALA A 235 18.33 -28.03 -29.48
CA ALA A 235 19.42 -28.77 -28.84
C ALA A 235 19.85 -30.01 -29.65
N ARG A 236 18.88 -30.75 -30.20
CA ARG A 236 19.14 -31.92 -31.05
C ARG A 236 19.83 -31.54 -32.37
N ALA A 237 19.36 -30.50 -33.04
CA ALA A 237 19.96 -30.04 -34.29
C ALA A 237 21.40 -29.55 -34.07
N ARG A 238 21.65 -28.80 -32.99
CA ARG A 238 22.99 -28.34 -32.61
C ARG A 238 23.94 -29.51 -32.31
N ALA A 239 23.47 -30.54 -31.60
CA ALA A 239 24.28 -31.73 -31.35
C ALA A 239 24.69 -32.45 -32.64
N LEU A 240 23.75 -32.65 -33.58
CA LEU A 240 24.02 -33.31 -34.86
C LEU A 240 24.94 -32.49 -35.77
N VAL A 241 24.79 -31.16 -35.80
CA VAL A 241 25.72 -30.27 -36.51
C VAL A 241 27.13 -30.43 -35.94
N ALA A 242 27.27 -30.45 -34.61
CA ALA A 242 28.57 -30.60 -33.96
C ALA A 242 29.24 -31.94 -34.30
N GLU A 243 28.47 -33.02 -34.29
CA GLU A 243 28.94 -34.35 -34.69
C GLU A 243 29.37 -34.39 -36.17
N TYR A 244 28.57 -33.80 -37.07
CA TYR A 244 28.88 -33.73 -38.50
C TYR A 244 30.20 -32.99 -38.77
N ILE A 245 30.40 -31.85 -38.09
CA ILE A 245 31.65 -31.08 -38.18
C ILE A 245 32.82 -31.90 -37.63
N GLY A 246 32.64 -32.61 -36.52
CA GLY A 246 33.68 -33.45 -35.92
C GLY A 246 34.11 -34.62 -36.80
N GLN A 247 33.16 -35.26 -37.50
CA GLN A 247 33.45 -36.43 -38.34
C GLN A 247 33.95 -36.06 -39.74
N ARG A 248 33.41 -34.99 -40.34
CA ARG A 248 33.68 -34.65 -41.76
C ARG A 248 34.56 -33.42 -41.96
N GLY A 249 34.74 -32.59 -40.94
CA GLY A 249 35.46 -31.32 -41.05
C GLY A 249 34.77 -30.28 -41.94
N ALA A 250 33.49 -30.48 -42.28
CA ALA A 250 32.70 -29.60 -43.14
C ALA A 250 31.38 -29.22 -42.45
N LEU A 251 30.77 -28.10 -42.88
CA LEU A 251 29.46 -27.68 -42.39
C LEU A 251 28.34 -28.42 -43.15
N PRO A 252 27.27 -28.87 -42.48
CA PRO A 252 26.12 -29.48 -43.15
C PRO A 252 25.31 -28.41 -43.90
N ASP A 253 24.88 -28.72 -45.12
CA ASP A 253 24.10 -27.79 -45.93
C ASP A 253 22.66 -27.62 -45.39
N ASP A 254 22.01 -28.71 -44.99
CA ASP A 254 20.59 -28.73 -44.60
C ASP A 254 20.24 -29.80 -43.54
N ASN A 255 18.96 -29.88 -43.17
CA ASN A 255 18.43 -30.91 -42.24
C ASN A 255 18.65 -32.33 -42.77
N ARG A 256 18.52 -32.52 -44.09
CA ARG A 256 18.60 -33.85 -44.71
C ARG A 256 20.00 -34.44 -44.58
N ALA A 257 21.04 -33.62 -44.72
CA ALA A 257 22.43 -34.02 -44.51
C ALA A 257 22.70 -34.58 -43.10
N LEU A 258 21.87 -34.21 -42.12
CA LEU A 258 21.94 -34.62 -40.72
C LEU A 258 20.93 -35.72 -40.34
N GLY A 259 20.11 -36.19 -41.30
CA GLY A 259 19.01 -37.10 -41.00
C GLY A 259 17.91 -36.49 -40.12
N LEU A 260 17.83 -35.16 -40.04
CA LEU A 260 16.75 -34.46 -39.35
C LEU A 260 15.48 -34.46 -40.21
N PRO A 261 14.29 -34.42 -39.58
CA PRO A 261 13.03 -34.15 -40.29
C PRO A 261 13.08 -32.82 -41.06
N ARG A 262 12.10 -32.62 -41.95
CA ARG A 262 11.91 -31.31 -42.61
C ARG A 262 11.71 -30.21 -41.55
N PRO A 263 12.14 -28.97 -41.82
CA PRO A 263 12.14 -27.91 -40.81
C PRO A 263 10.77 -27.67 -40.15
N ASP A 264 9.70 -27.73 -40.94
CA ASP A 264 8.31 -27.58 -40.54
C ASP A 264 7.76 -28.74 -39.70
N ALA A 265 8.42 -29.90 -39.72
CA ALA A 265 8.08 -31.03 -38.86
C ALA A 265 8.70 -30.93 -37.45
N ILE A 266 9.63 -29.99 -37.23
CA ILE A 266 10.25 -29.74 -35.92
C ILE A 266 9.57 -28.52 -35.29
N GLN A 267 8.49 -28.77 -34.55
CA GLN A 267 7.66 -27.74 -33.94
C GLN A 267 7.72 -27.80 -32.41
N ALA A 268 7.47 -26.65 -31.77
CA ALA A 268 7.21 -26.55 -30.34
C ALA A 268 6.08 -25.53 -30.10
N ARG A 269 5.71 -25.29 -28.84
CA ARG A 269 4.60 -24.39 -28.49
C ARG A 269 4.73 -23.00 -29.12
N TYR A 270 5.94 -22.44 -29.13
CA TYR A 270 6.25 -21.11 -29.67
C TYR A 270 7.12 -21.16 -30.94
N VAL A 271 7.44 -22.36 -31.45
CA VAL A 271 8.37 -22.56 -32.58
C VAL A 271 7.63 -23.22 -33.73
N SER A 272 7.59 -22.55 -34.88
CA SER A 272 6.96 -23.06 -36.09
C SER A 272 7.88 -23.97 -36.92
N SER A 273 9.19 -23.75 -36.89
CA SER A 273 10.16 -24.59 -37.60
C SER A 273 11.57 -24.50 -37.04
N VAL A 274 12.35 -25.57 -37.18
CA VAL A 274 13.79 -25.59 -36.92
C VAL A 274 14.54 -26.09 -38.16
N GLY A 275 15.31 -25.20 -38.79
CA GLY A 275 16.11 -25.50 -39.97
C GLY A 275 17.60 -25.42 -39.70
N VAL A 276 18.38 -26.15 -40.49
CA VAL A 276 19.83 -26.03 -40.59
C VAL A 276 20.15 -25.48 -41.97
N MET A 277 21.00 -24.45 -42.03
CA MET A 277 21.44 -23.82 -43.28
C MET A 277 22.92 -23.49 -43.17
N ALA A 278 23.76 -24.16 -43.97
CA ALA A 278 25.21 -23.99 -43.96
C ALA A 278 25.81 -24.04 -42.52
N GLY A 279 25.41 -25.07 -41.76
CA GLY A 279 25.83 -25.31 -40.38
C GLY A 279 25.19 -24.41 -39.32
N LYS A 280 24.43 -23.38 -39.69
CA LYS A 280 23.68 -22.55 -38.73
C LYS A 280 22.33 -23.16 -38.45
N VAL A 281 21.92 -23.21 -37.18
CA VAL A 281 20.59 -23.66 -36.78
C VAL A 281 19.69 -22.44 -36.64
N VAL A 282 18.64 -22.38 -37.44
CA VAL A 282 17.66 -21.27 -37.47
C VAL A 282 16.35 -21.75 -36.87
N VAL A 283 15.90 -21.07 -35.82
CA VAL A 283 14.57 -21.22 -35.22
C VAL A 283 13.67 -20.16 -35.79
N THR A 284 12.48 -20.54 -36.25
CA THR A 284 11.42 -19.60 -36.60
C THR A 284 10.36 -19.63 -35.51
N TYR A 285 10.05 -18.47 -34.94
CA TYR A 285 8.99 -18.32 -33.94
C TYR A 285 7.64 -18.19 -34.61
N GLY A 286 6.63 -18.79 -34.00
CA GLY A 286 5.27 -18.83 -34.52
C GLY A 286 4.36 -19.60 -33.58
N ASN A 287 3.31 -20.22 -34.11
CA ASN A 287 2.31 -20.96 -33.33
C ASN A 287 1.69 -20.05 -32.25
N ALA A 288 1.89 -20.37 -30.97
CA ALA A 288 1.38 -19.59 -29.84
C ALA A 288 2.32 -18.45 -29.39
N ALA A 289 3.37 -18.15 -30.16
CA ALA A 289 4.32 -17.09 -29.83
C ALA A 289 3.66 -15.70 -29.85
N ASP A 290 4.15 -14.82 -28.98
CA ASP A 290 3.71 -13.43 -28.91
C ASP A 290 3.87 -12.73 -30.26
N ALA A 291 2.92 -11.87 -30.62
CA ALA A 291 2.91 -11.14 -31.90
C ALA A 291 4.18 -10.30 -32.14
N ARG A 292 4.92 -9.93 -31.08
CA ARG A 292 6.17 -9.18 -31.16
C ARG A 292 7.37 -10.01 -31.65
N ILE A 293 7.28 -11.34 -31.56
CA ILE A 293 8.34 -12.27 -32.00
C ILE A 293 7.86 -13.25 -33.07
N SER A 294 6.54 -13.40 -33.26
CA SER A 294 5.96 -14.30 -34.26
C SER A 294 6.44 -13.93 -35.68
N GLY A 295 6.87 -14.94 -36.43
CA GLY A 295 7.53 -14.79 -37.73
C GLY A 295 9.01 -14.43 -37.65
N GLY A 296 9.53 -14.08 -36.47
CA GLY A 296 10.94 -13.76 -36.27
C GLY A 296 11.83 -14.99 -36.15
N HIS A 297 13.14 -14.80 -36.24
CA HIS A 297 14.13 -15.86 -36.29
C HIS A 297 15.26 -15.70 -35.26
N VAL A 298 15.66 -16.81 -34.63
CA VAL A 298 16.92 -16.87 -33.85
C VAL A 298 17.87 -17.83 -34.52
N VAL A 299 19.11 -17.38 -34.70
CA VAL A 299 20.17 -18.10 -35.38
C VAL A 299 21.25 -18.49 -34.38
N PHE A 300 21.50 -19.80 -34.28
CA PHE A 300 22.62 -20.37 -33.56
C PHE A 300 23.72 -20.73 -34.56
N SER A 301 24.85 -20.04 -34.46
CA SER A 301 26.01 -20.26 -35.32
C SER A 301 27.10 -21.01 -34.54
N PRO A 302 27.66 -22.10 -35.08
CA PRO A 302 28.85 -22.72 -34.51
C PRO A 302 30.06 -21.80 -34.72
N VAL A 303 30.86 -21.62 -33.68
CA VAL A 303 32.08 -20.81 -33.66
C VAL A 303 33.20 -21.65 -33.06
N GLY A 304 34.41 -21.56 -33.63
CA GLY A 304 35.58 -22.31 -33.17
C GLY A 304 35.95 -23.43 -34.14
N ASN A 305 36.60 -24.46 -33.62
CA ASN A 305 37.07 -25.62 -34.38
C ASN A 305 36.39 -26.90 -33.89
N ALA A 306 36.60 -28.02 -34.60
CA ALA A 306 36.00 -29.31 -34.28
C ALA A 306 36.28 -29.80 -32.84
N ALA A 307 37.40 -29.38 -32.22
CA ALA A 307 37.78 -29.76 -30.87
C ALA A 307 37.18 -28.84 -29.77
N ARG A 308 36.76 -27.62 -30.11
CA ARG A 308 36.19 -26.65 -29.17
C ARG A 308 35.11 -25.82 -29.87
N LEU A 309 33.99 -26.48 -30.16
CA LEU A 309 32.82 -25.85 -30.76
C LEU A 309 32.04 -25.05 -29.70
N GLN A 310 31.80 -23.77 -29.95
CA GLN A 310 30.93 -22.91 -29.16
C GLN A 310 29.73 -22.46 -29.99
N TRP A 311 28.58 -22.25 -29.36
CA TRP A 311 27.39 -21.76 -30.05
C TRP A 311 27.19 -20.28 -29.76
N ARG A 312 27.19 -19.46 -30.80
CA ARG A 312 26.82 -18.04 -30.72
C ARG A 312 25.36 -17.89 -31.13
N CYS A 313 24.55 -17.29 -30.25
CA CYS A 313 23.15 -16.99 -30.53
C CYS A 313 23.01 -15.53 -30.97
N SER A 314 22.16 -15.28 -31.97
CA SER A 314 21.82 -13.92 -32.43
C SER A 314 20.47 -13.93 -33.15
N SER A 315 19.82 -12.79 -33.28
CA SER A 315 18.61 -12.63 -34.10
C SER A 315 18.73 -11.38 -34.98
N PRO A 316 18.40 -11.47 -36.28
CA PRO A 316 18.41 -10.32 -37.18
C PRO A 316 17.13 -9.46 -37.10
N ASP A 317 16.04 -10.01 -36.61
CA ASP A 317 14.67 -9.50 -36.76
C ASP A 317 13.92 -9.35 -35.42
N ILE A 318 14.32 -10.08 -34.38
CA ILE A 318 13.78 -9.90 -33.02
C ILE A 318 14.61 -8.84 -32.28
N ARG A 319 13.91 -7.85 -31.70
CA ARG A 319 14.56 -6.79 -30.92
C ARG A 319 15.36 -7.38 -29.75
N THR A 320 16.55 -6.84 -29.51
CA THR A 320 17.47 -7.28 -28.44
C THR A 320 16.85 -7.27 -27.04
N THR A 321 15.85 -6.43 -26.80
CA THR A 321 15.08 -6.40 -25.54
C THR A 321 14.31 -7.69 -25.29
N TYR A 322 13.92 -8.45 -26.31
CA TYR A 322 13.20 -9.72 -26.18
C TYR A 322 14.14 -10.93 -26.21
N LEU A 323 15.44 -10.73 -26.43
CA LEU A 323 16.42 -11.81 -26.45
C LEU A 323 16.91 -12.15 -25.03
N PRO A 324 17.09 -13.45 -24.72
CA PRO A 324 17.85 -13.90 -23.56
C PRO A 324 19.26 -13.31 -23.54
N ALA A 325 19.91 -13.29 -22.37
CA ALA A 325 21.25 -12.71 -22.23
C ALA A 325 22.28 -13.36 -23.17
N ASP A 326 22.18 -14.67 -23.37
CA ASP A 326 23.10 -15.46 -24.23
C ASP A 326 22.96 -15.16 -25.74
N CYS A 327 21.90 -14.44 -26.13
CA CYS A 327 21.56 -14.10 -27.51
C CYS A 327 21.72 -12.61 -27.84
N ARG A 328 22.29 -11.82 -26.91
CA ARG A 328 22.54 -10.38 -27.08
C ARG A 328 23.98 -10.08 -27.47
#